data_AF-A0AAW8YQS4-F1
#
_entry.id   AF-A0AAW8YQS4-F1
#
_cell.length_a   1.000
_cell.length_b   1.000
_cell.length_c   1.000
_cell.angle_alpha   90.00
_cell.angle_beta   90.00
_cell.angle_gamma   90.00
#
_symmetry.space_group_name_H-M   'P 1'
#
loop_
_entity.id
_entity.type
_entity.pdbx_description
1 polymer ?
#
loop_
_entity_poly.entity_id
_entity_poly.type
_entity_poly.pdbx_seq_one_letter_code
_entity_poly.pdbx_strand_id
1 'polypeptide(L)'
;MADFFVHLGIKKRTLTVRSEKINHDEDFQKEVNVLMCNDTTKLLLGIDDNHIKIKNGARKCDGVIRLEGILDYKPMACPKCGIMNNGQIIRYGWRLTTVRFAKALGNDTVLKLKRRYFRCKECQTNFLAQTNLVPKHCTISNPIRKACLEKLAEPVSLKHIANELSTSDSFVGRQLLRAERDFKPNFHWLPEVILMDEIKSTKTATDAMSFEFMDAKTHKLIDILPFRTIQRLEKYFKRYDQAARENVKIIVTDMNYTYPKLTRTIFPNAIVVVDKFHIVNALNRAFNKTRVRIMKKIAPSSREFKALKRYWKLLLVPHEQLDFERFRKWTYFPYWVTAKDIVDRLLNLDPVLKQTYDVLNKLQTALKHKDWNNYNAAFWNTEGCSEEMLSTLKMLQTHHDEIHNTFSTQHSNGPLEGLNNKIKAIKRAGFGYRSFLSLGLEYFTFSAYILKKP
;
A
#
# COMPACT_ATOMS: atom_id res chain seq x y z
N MET A 1 16.26 4.87 -40.41
CA MET A 1 16.24 5.55 -39.09
C MET A 1 17.63 6.04 -38.73
N ALA A 2 18.21 6.87 -39.60
CA ALA A 2 19.47 7.55 -39.36
C ALA A 2 19.22 8.97 -39.85
N ASP A 3 18.58 9.78 -38.99
CA ASP A 3 18.44 11.24 -39.11
C ASP A 3 17.62 11.77 -37.91
N PHE A 4 18.15 11.62 -36.68
CA PHE A 4 17.53 12.28 -35.51
C PHE A 4 18.48 12.59 -34.34
N PHE A 5 19.77 12.85 -34.61
CA PHE A 5 20.70 13.27 -33.55
C PHE A 5 21.63 14.42 -34.00
N VAL A 6 21.04 15.57 -34.35
CA VAL A 6 21.79 16.82 -34.63
C VAL A 6 21.38 17.96 -33.67
N HIS A 7 20.88 17.68 -32.46
CA HIS A 7 20.49 18.77 -31.54
C HIS A 7 20.94 18.65 -30.09
N LEU A 8 22.14 18.11 -29.84
CA LEU A 8 22.84 18.31 -28.57
C LEU A 8 24.33 18.50 -28.83
N GLY A 9 24.77 19.76 -28.91
CA GLY A 9 26.15 20.17 -29.16
C GLY A 9 27.13 19.73 -28.07
N ILE A 10 27.72 18.55 -28.24
CA ILE A 10 28.83 18.06 -27.42
C ILE A 10 30.06 17.88 -28.33
N LYS A 11 31.09 18.68 -28.10
CA LYS A 11 32.38 18.62 -28.83
C LYS A 11 33.01 17.24 -28.69
N LYS A 12 33.34 16.59 -29.81
CA LYS A 12 34.23 15.42 -29.85
C LYS A 12 35.63 15.83 -29.34
N ARG A 13 36.08 15.25 -28.23
CA ARG A 13 37.52 15.16 -27.92
C ARG A 13 38.05 13.87 -28.56
N THR A 14 38.88 14.04 -29.57
CA THR A 14 39.63 12.97 -30.22
C THR A 14 40.79 12.60 -29.30
N LEU A 15 40.78 11.37 -28.76
CA LEU A 15 41.97 10.74 -28.17
C LEU A 15 42.46 9.70 -29.16
N THR A 16 43.55 10.03 -29.84
CA THR A 16 44.33 9.14 -30.69
C THR A 16 45.06 8.13 -29.80
N VAL A 17 44.70 6.85 -29.88
CA VAL A 17 45.48 5.76 -29.30
C VAL A 17 46.29 5.13 -30.43
N ARG A 18 47.62 5.20 -30.31
CA ARG A 18 48.56 4.51 -31.20
C ARG A 18 48.35 3.00 -31.09
N SER A 19 48.23 2.34 -32.22
CA SER A 19 48.27 0.88 -32.34
C SER A 19 49.70 0.38 -32.23
N GLU A 20 50.06 -0.24 -31.10
CA GLU A 20 51.19 -1.18 -31.06
C GLU A 20 50.61 -2.60 -31.11
N LYS A 21 50.88 -3.28 -32.23
CA LYS A 21 50.68 -4.72 -32.35
C LYS A 21 51.76 -5.39 -31.50
N ILE A 22 51.35 -6.06 -30.42
CA ILE A 22 52.13 -7.13 -29.82
C ILE A 22 51.28 -8.39 -29.93
N ASN A 23 51.64 -9.25 -30.90
CA ASN A 23 51.26 -10.64 -30.89
C ASN A 23 51.93 -11.28 -29.68
N HIS A 24 51.14 -11.73 -28.72
CA HIS A 24 51.48 -12.94 -27.98
C HIS A 24 50.22 -13.77 -27.76
N ASP A 25 50.29 -14.94 -28.37
CA ASP A 25 49.24 -15.90 -28.60
C ASP A 25 48.85 -16.68 -27.33
N GLU A 26 47.58 -17.07 -27.30
CA GLU A 26 46.97 -18.27 -26.71
C GLU A 26 47.00 -18.54 -25.19
N ASP A 27 47.88 -17.94 -24.38
CA ASP A 27 47.88 -18.21 -22.92
C ASP A 27 46.95 -17.29 -22.10
N PHE A 28 46.61 -16.10 -22.60
CA PHE A 28 45.80 -15.13 -21.87
C PHE A 28 44.28 -15.46 -21.83
N GLN A 29 43.80 -16.30 -22.74
CA GLN A 29 42.39 -16.75 -22.75
C GLN A 29 42.10 -17.94 -21.84
N LYS A 30 43.15 -18.63 -21.35
CA LYS A 30 43.00 -19.68 -20.33
C LYS A 30 43.04 -19.12 -18.90
N GLU A 31 43.81 -18.06 -18.64
CA GLU A 31 43.96 -17.52 -17.27
C GLU A 31 42.88 -16.52 -16.83
N VAL A 32 42.20 -15.84 -17.75
CA VAL A 32 41.06 -14.95 -17.40
C VAL A 32 39.81 -15.75 -16.95
N ASN A 33 39.78 -17.07 -17.14
CA ASN A 33 38.65 -17.94 -16.78
C ASN A 33 38.72 -18.60 -15.40
N VAL A 34 39.73 -18.33 -14.55
CA VAL A 34 39.98 -19.20 -13.37
C VAL A 34 39.86 -18.55 -11.98
N LEU A 35 39.83 -17.22 -11.79
CA LEU A 35 39.85 -16.69 -10.40
C LEU A 35 38.95 -15.45 -10.15
N MET A 36 37.63 -15.63 -10.16
CA MET A 36 36.67 -14.65 -9.59
C MET A 36 35.41 -15.26 -8.91
N CYS A 37 35.23 -16.58 -8.90
CA CYS A 37 33.85 -17.11 -9.05
C CYS A 37 33.09 -17.53 -7.78
N ASN A 38 33.72 -17.83 -6.65
CA ASN A 38 33.01 -18.61 -5.61
C ASN A 38 32.35 -17.81 -4.50
N ASP A 39 32.96 -16.74 -3.98
CA ASP A 39 32.33 -15.92 -2.94
C ASP A 39 31.44 -14.82 -3.51
N THR A 40 31.87 -14.15 -4.58
CA THR A 40 31.09 -13.07 -5.20
C THR A 40 29.77 -13.59 -5.79
N THR A 41 29.78 -14.76 -6.44
CA THR A 41 28.53 -15.35 -6.99
C THR A 41 27.58 -15.78 -5.88
N LYS A 42 28.10 -16.33 -4.76
CA LYS A 42 27.29 -16.65 -3.59
C LYS A 42 26.67 -15.40 -2.99
N LEU A 43 27.46 -14.34 -2.83
CA LEU A 43 27.01 -13.04 -2.33
C LEU A 43 25.88 -12.46 -3.20
N LEU A 44 26.08 -12.40 -4.52
CA LEU A 44 25.09 -11.88 -5.47
C LEU A 44 23.78 -12.66 -5.49
N LEU A 45 23.82 -13.96 -5.15
CA LEU A 45 22.63 -14.82 -5.11
C LEU A 45 22.04 -14.99 -3.70
N GLY A 46 22.65 -14.38 -2.67
CA GLY A 46 22.25 -14.55 -1.27
C GLY A 46 22.39 -15.98 -0.78
N ILE A 47 23.50 -16.65 -1.13
CA ILE A 47 23.81 -18.01 -0.67
C ILE A 47 24.75 -17.93 0.54
N ASP A 48 24.18 -18.08 1.74
CA ASP A 48 24.94 -18.02 3.00
C ASP A 48 25.49 -19.38 3.45
N ASP A 49 25.20 -20.47 2.71
CA ASP A 49 25.61 -21.82 3.10
C ASP A 49 27.06 -22.13 2.66
N ASN A 50 27.94 -22.26 3.65
CA ASN A 50 29.36 -22.56 3.46
C ASN A 50 29.61 -23.93 2.81
N HIS A 51 28.68 -24.88 2.94
CA HIS A 51 28.83 -26.23 2.37
C HIS A 51 28.47 -26.30 0.89
N ILE A 52 27.87 -25.25 0.32
CA ILE A 52 27.63 -25.14 -1.11
C ILE A 52 28.91 -24.64 -1.77
N LYS A 53 29.41 -25.35 -2.77
CA LYS A 53 30.53 -24.88 -3.62
C LYS A 53 30.02 -24.70 -5.04
N ILE A 54 30.09 -23.49 -5.56
CA ILE A 54 29.84 -23.21 -6.98
C ILE A 54 31.09 -23.66 -7.75
N LYS A 55 30.89 -24.28 -8.91
CA LYS A 55 31.97 -24.76 -9.77
C LYS A 55 32.10 -23.86 -10.98
N ASN A 56 31.07 -23.84 -11.82
CA ASN A 56 31.05 -23.14 -13.09
C ASN A 56 29.73 -22.39 -13.27
N GLY A 57 29.73 -21.39 -14.15
CA GLY A 57 28.56 -20.65 -14.56
C GLY A 57 28.64 -20.24 -16.01
N ALA A 58 27.55 -20.40 -16.76
CA ALA A 58 27.48 -19.94 -18.14
C ALA A 58 26.07 -19.49 -18.51
N ARG A 59 25.98 -18.43 -19.32
CA ARG A 59 24.76 -18.07 -20.03
C ARG A 59 24.66 -18.93 -21.29
N LYS A 60 23.57 -19.66 -21.46
CA LYS A 60 23.35 -20.48 -22.66
C LYS A 60 22.61 -19.68 -23.75
N CYS A 61 22.50 -20.25 -24.94
CA CYS A 61 21.86 -19.63 -26.11
C CYS A 61 20.38 -19.27 -25.88
N ASP A 62 19.71 -19.93 -24.92
CA ASP A 62 18.34 -19.60 -24.50
C ASP A 62 18.26 -18.40 -23.54
N GLY A 63 19.39 -17.72 -23.29
CA GLY A 63 19.48 -16.55 -22.43
C GLY A 63 19.57 -16.87 -20.93
N VAL A 64 19.35 -18.12 -20.52
CA VAL A 64 19.31 -18.51 -19.09
C VAL A 64 20.73 -18.68 -18.53
N ILE A 65 20.99 -18.04 -17.39
CA ILE A 65 22.23 -18.20 -16.62
C ILE A 65 22.15 -19.49 -15.82
N ARG A 66 23.05 -20.44 -16.10
CA ARG A 66 23.10 -21.75 -15.44
C ARG A 66 24.40 -21.88 -14.66
N LEU A 67 24.25 -22.02 -13.35
CA LEU A 67 25.34 -22.28 -12.43
C LEU A 67 25.34 -23.76 -12.06
N GLU A 68 26.52 -24.31 -11.81
CA GLU A 68 26.69 -25.67 -11.32
C GLU A 68 27.32 -25.62 -9.94
N GLY A 69 26.76 -26.38 -9.00
CA GLY A 69 27.27 -26.40 -7.63
C GLY A 69 27.15 -27.76 -6.99
N ILE A 70 27.88 -27.95 -5.90
CA ILE A 70 27.88 -29.17 -5.09
C ILE A 70 27.56 -28.83 -3.65
N LEU A 71 26.67 -29.61 -3.03
CA LEU A 71 26.39 -29.58 -1.59
C LEU A 71 26.83 -30.92 -0.98
N ASP A 72 27.90 -30.89 -0.20
CA ASP A 72 28.46 -32.05 0.51
C ASP A 72 29.05 -31.58 1.85
N TYR A 73 28.79 -32.34 2.91
CA TYR A 73 29.30 -32.09 4.27
C TYR A 73 29.29 -33.40 5.06
N LYS A 74 29.86 -33.39 6.27
CA LYS A 74 29.75 -34.51 7.21
C LYS A 74 28.55 -34.25 8.14
N PRO A 75 27.44 -35.01 8.06
CA PRO A 75 26.30 -34.80 8.96
C PRO A 75 26.69 -35.08 10.40
N MET A 76 26.12 -34.36 11.38
CA MET A 76 26.41 -34.60 12.80
C MET A 76 25.72 -35.86 13.33
N ALA A 77 24.49 -36.12 12.88
CA ALA A 77 23.69 -37.26 13.31
C ALA A 77 22.73 -37.73 12.20
N CYS A 78 22.17 -38.93 12.36
CA CYS A 78 21.13 -39.43 11.46
C CYS A 78 19.80 -38.73 11.77
N PRO A 79 19.14 -38.09 10.79
CA PRO A 79 17.88 -37.38 11.01
C PRO A 79 16.68 -38.30 11.30
N LYS A 80 16.84 -39.63 11.17
CA LYS A 80 15.75 -40.60 11.41
C LYS A 80 15.89 -41.37 12.72
N CYS A 81 17.08 -41.86 13.05
CA CYS A 81 17.31 -42.64 14.29
C CYS A 81 18.11 -41.88 15.35
N GLY A 82 18.59 -40.67 15.06
CA GLY A 82 19.33 -39.84 16.02
C GLY A 82 20.78 -40.26 16.28
N ILE A 83 21.28 -41.37 15.72
CA ILE A 83 22.66 -41.82 15.99
C ILE A 83 23.69 -40.76 15.57
N MET A 84 24.63 -40.47 16.48
CA MET A 84 25.74 -39.55 16.24
C MET A 84 26.72 -40.10 15.20
N ASN A 85 27.26 -39.23 14.36
CA ASN A 85 28.10 -39.63 13.23
C ASN A 85 29.60 -39.70 13.58
N ASN A 86 29.98 -40.84 14.15
CA ASN A 86 31.37 -41.24 14.39
C ASN A 86 31.89 -42.22 13.31
N GLY A 87 31.23 -42.31 12.15
CA GLY A 87 31.53 -43.27 11.07
C GLY A 87 30.33 -44.11 10.61
N GLN A 88 29.19 -43.96 11.28
CA GLN A 88 27.93 -44.64 11.01
C GLN A 88 27.24 -44.12 9.74
N ILE A 89 27.58 -42.91 9.28
CA ILE A 89 26.95 -42.28 8.11
C ILE A 89 27.95 -42.21 6.96
N ILE A 90 27.64 -42.91 5.87
CA ILE A 90 28.49 -42.96 4.67
C ILE A 90 27.91 -42.13 3.53
N ARG A 91 28.79 -41.66 2.65
CA ARG A 91 28.41 -41.04 1.36
C ARG A 91 27.95 -42.15 0.41
N TYR A 92 26.74 -42.04 -0.12
CA TYR A 92 26.11 -43.10 -0.91
C TYR A 92 25.95 -42.73 -2.38
N GLY A 93 25.56 -41.49 -2.68
CA GLY A 93 25.28 -41.08 -4.06
C GLY A 93 24.99 -39.59 -4.21
N TRP A 94 24.44 -39.20 -5.35
CA TRP A 94 24.12 -37.81 -5.64
C TRP A 94 22.71 -37.66 -6.18
N ARG A 95 22.09 -36.50 -5.90
CA ARG A 95 20.86 -36.06 -6.54
C ARG A 95 21.04 -34.67 -7.10
N LEU A 96 20.74 -34.50 -8.37
CA LEU A 96 20.69 -33.17 -8.99
C LEU A 96 19.39 -32.47 -8.62
N THR A 97 19.47 -31.23 -8.15
CA THR A 97 18.32 -30.35 -7.91
C THR A 97 18.55 -29.03 -8.61
N THR A 98 17.60 -28.61 -9.46
CA THR A 98 17.66 -27.29 -10.08
C THR A 98 17.00 -26.27 -9.16
N VAL A 99 17.82 -25.42 -8.53
CA VAL A 99 17.38 -24.33 -7.67
C VAL A 99 17.21 -23.06 -8.50
N ARG A 100 16.07 -22.37 -8.40
CA ARG A 100 15.78 -21.14 -9.13
C ARG A 100 16.11 -19.91 -8.27
N PHE A 101 16.60 -18.85 -8.91
CA PHE A 101 16.88 -17.54 -8.34
C PHE A 101 16.10 -16.44 -9.07
N ALA A 102 16.04 -15.25 -8.47
CA ALA A 102 15.50 -14.07 -9.15
C ALA A 102 16.34 -13.74 -10.39
N LYS A 103 15.79 -12.95 -11.31
CA LYS A 103 16.52 -12.57 -12.52
C LYS A 103 17.82 -11.86 -12.20
N ALA A 104 18.93 -12.33 -12.76
CA ALA A 104 20.21 -11.66 -12.70
C ALA A 104 20.47 -11.00 -14.06
N LEU A 105 20.71 -9.68 -14.05
CA LEU A 105 20.91 -8.89 -15.28
C LEU A 105 19.77 -9.08 -16.31
N GLY A 106 18.53 -9.20 -15.83
CA GLY A 106 17.34 -9.44 -16.66
C GLY A 106 17.15 -10.87 -17.16
N ASN A 107 18.07 -11.80 -16.85
CA ASN A 107 18.02 -13.19 -17.31
C ASN A 107 17.58 -14.15 -16.20
N ASP A 108 16.82 -15.17 -16.57
CA ASP A 108 16.49 -16.27 -15.67
C ASP A 108 17.76 -16.95 -15.17
N THR A 109 17.82 -17.22 -13.87
CA THR A 109 19.03 -17.76 -13.22
C THR A 109 18.71 -19.01 -12.43
N VAL A 110 19.47 -20.08 -12.67
CA VAL A 110 19.31 -21.37 -12.00
C VAL A 110 20.64 -21.97 -11.56
N LEU A 111 20.63 -22.64 -10.41
CA LEU A 111 21.72 -23.45 -9.88
C LEU A 111 21.39 -24.93 -9.98
N LYS A 112 22.12 -25.66 -10.81
CA LYS A 112 22.14 -27.12 -10.85
C LYS A 112 22.97 -27.63 -9.68
N LEU A 113 22.32 -27.86 -8.55
CA LEU A 113 22.94 -28.27 -7.29
C LEU A 113 23.00 -29.81 -7.19
N LYS A 114 24.20 -30.38 -7.27
CA LYS A 114 24.45 -31.80 -6.94
C LYS A 114 24.50 -31.96 -5.42
N ARG A 115 23.46 -32.56 -4.85
CA ARG A 115 23.29 -32.77 -3.42
C ARG A 115 23.69 -34.20 -3.03
N ARG A 116 24.51 -34.34 -2.00
CA ARG A 116 24.98 -35.65 -1.52
C ARG A 116 23.85 -36.45 -0.87
N TYR A 117 23.74 -37.73 -1.20
CA TYR A 117 23.00 -38.71 -0.41
C TYR A 117 23.91 -39.34 0.64
N PHE A 118 23.39 -39.44 1.85
CA PHE A 118 23.99 -40.14 2.95
C PHE A 118 23.18 -41.40 3.28
N ARG A 119 23.85 -42.48 3.68
CA ARG A 119 23.23 -43.70 4.19
C ARG A 119 23.68 -43.93 5.63
N CYS A 120 22.72 -44.12 6.52
CA CYS A 120 22.98 -44.54 7.90
C CYS A 120 23.17 -46.06 7.96
N LYS A 121 24.26 -46.54 8.56
CA LYS A 121 24.52 -47.97 8.76
C LYS A 121 23.65 -48.60 9.86
N GLU A 122 23.21 -47.82 10.84
CA GLU A 122 22.37 -48.34 11.92
C GLU A 122 20.93 -48.59 11.45
N CYS A 123 20.24 -47.54 10.98
CA CYS A 123 18.83 -47.65 10.58
C CYS A 123 18.63 -47.90 9.08
N GLN A 124 19.71 -48.14 8.34
CA GLN A 124 19.74 -48.42 6.89
C GLN A 124 19.02 -47.38 6.01
N THR A 125 18.73 -46.19 6.55
CA THR A 125 17.94 -45.17 5.86
C THR A 125 18.84 -44.19 5.12
N ASN A 126 18.40 -43.79 3.93
CA ASN A 126 19.04 -42.77 3.12
C ASN A 126 18.42 -41.40 3.38
N PHE A 127 19.25 -40.35 3.45
CA PHE A 127 18.78 -38.98 3.53
C PHE A 127 19.66 -38.05 2.69
N LEU A 128 19.04 -36.98 2.20
CA LEU A 128 19.67 -36.01 1.31
C LEU A 128 20.30 -34.86 2.11
N ALA A 129 21.47 -34.37 1.69
CA ALA A 129 22.10 -33.17 2.22
C ALA A 129 21.11 -31.99 2.17
N GLN A 130 20.85 -31.38 3.33
CA GLN A 130 19.94 -30.24 3.53
C GLN A 130 20.73 -28.92 3.56
N THR A 131 20.07 -27.83 3.19
CA THR A 131 20.61 -26.47 3.14
C THR A 131 19.50 -25.46 3.45
N ASN A 132 19.87 -24.31 4.00
CA ASN A 132 18.94 -23.19 4.21
C ASN A 132 18.63 -22.42 2.93
N LEU A 133 19.34 -22.69 1.83
CA LEU A 133 19.09 -22.05 0.53
C LEU A 133 17.72 -22.42 -0.06
N VAL A 134 17.29 -23.67 0.11
CA VAL A 134 16.05 -24.19 -0.49
C VAL A 134 15.38 -25.19 0.45
N PRO A 135 14.08 -25.04 0.75
CA PRO A 135 13.36 -25.96 1.61
C PRO A 135 13.30 -27.38 1.03
N LYS A 136 13.00 -28.36 1.90
CA LYS A 136 12.77 -29.74 1.47
C LYS A 136 11.68 -29.80 0.40
N HIS A 137 11.87 -30.67 -0.60
CA HIS A 137 10.93 -30.89 -1.71
C HIS A 137 10.59 -29.63 -2.54
N CYS A 138 11.42 -28.59 -2.46
CA CYS A 138 11.25 -27.36 -3.23
C CYS A 138 12.40 -27.13 -4.21
N THR A 139 12.16 -26.29 -5.23
CA THR A 139 13.16 -25.86 -6.22
C THR A 139 13.33 -24.34 -6.25
N ILE A 140 12.41 -23.57 -5.69
CA ILE A 140 12.53 -22.11 -5.57
C ILE A 140 13.37 -21.79 -4.33
N SER A 141 14.34 -20.88 -4.43
CA SER A 141 15.22 -20.51 -3.32
C SER A 141 14.50 -19.68 -2.23
N ASN A 142 15.03 -19.67 -1.02
CA ASN A 142 14.55 -18.82 0.07
C ASN A 142 14.78 -17.32 -0.19
N PRO A 143 15.89 -16.89 -0.83
CA PRO A 143 16.02 -15.51 -1.34
C PRO A 143 14.84 -15.07 -2.22
N ILE A 144 14.37 -15.89 -3.17
CA ILE A 144 13.15 -15.57 -3.95
C ILE A 144 11.93 -15.41 -3.03
N ARG A 145 11.72 -16.32 -2.07
CA ARG A 145 10.55 -16.25 -1.17
C ARG A 145 10.53 -14.94 -0.38
N LYS A 146 11.70 -14.53 0.14
CA LYS A 146 11.85 -13.27 0.87
C LYS A 146 11.57 -12.07 -0.05
N ALA A 147 12.21 -12.03 -1.22
CA ALA A 147 12.00 -10.97 -2.21
C ALA A 147 10.53 -10.91 -2.69
N CYS A 148 9.86 -12.06 -2.79
CA CYS A 148 8.43 -12.13 -3.13
C CYS A 148 7.55 -11.44 -2.09
N LEU A 149 7.82 -11.65 -0.80
CA LEU A 149 7.08 -10.99 0.29
C LEU A 149 7.32 -9.48 0.30
N GLU A 150 8.56 -9.05 0.06
CA GLU A 150 8.91 -7.62 -0.04
C GLU A 150 8.21 -6.95 -1.23
N LYS A 151 8.16 -7.63 -2.38
CA LYS A 151 7.50 -7.13 -3.60
C LYS A 151 5.98 -7.15 -3.55
N LEU A 152 5.38 -8.01 -2.71
CA LEU A 152 3.95 -7.98 -2.47
C LEU A 152 3.48 -6.68 -1.80
N ALA A 153 4.40 -5.90 -1.22
CA ALA A 153 4.11 -4.56 -0.72
C ALA A 153 4.21 -3.46 -1.79
N GLU A 154 4.62 -3.78 -3.02
CA GLU A 154 4.72 -2.82 -4.12
C GLU A 154 3.40 -2.72 -4.90
N PRO A 155 3.06 -1.55 -5.49
CA PRO A 155 1.84 -1.35 -6.26
C PRO A 155 1.87 -1.95 -7.67
N VAL A 156 2.18 -3.24 -7.76
CA VAL A 156 2.34 -4.00 -9.00
C VAL A 156 1.48 -5.27 -9.00
N SER A 157 1.21 -5.81 -10.18
CA SER A 157 0.42 -7.04 -10.29
C SER A 157 1.22 -8.29 -9.86
N LEU A 158 0.53 -9.34 -9.38
CA LEU A 158 1.17 -10.63 -9.06
C LEU A 158 1.93 -11.22 -10.27
N LYS A 159 1.44 -10.98 -11.49
CA LYS A 159 2.09 -11.39 -12.74
C LYS A 159 3.41 -10.65 -12.97
N HIS A 160 3.46 -9.38 -12.62
CA HIS A 160 4.69 -8.57 -12.69
C HIS A 160 5.74 -9.11 -11.72
N ILE A 161 5.36 -9.33 -10.45
CA ILE A 161 6.23 -9.92 -9.42
C ILE A 161 6.74 -11.29 -9.87
N ALA A 162 5.85 -12.14 -10.39
CA ALA A 162 6.19 -13.47 -10.87
C ALA A 162 7.24 -13.42 -12.00
N ASN A 163 7.07 -12.51 -12.96
CA ASN A 163 8.02 -12.32 -14.06
C ASN A 163 9.39 -11.83 -13.57
N GLU A 164 9.43 -10.91 -12.62
CA GLU A 164 10.69 -10.38 -12.08
C GLU A 164 11.47 -11.44 -11.28
N LEU A 165 10.74 -12.29 -10.55
CA LEU A 165 11.31 -13.36 -9.72
C LEU A 165 11.53 -14.69 -10.47
N SER A 166 11.26 -14.75 -11.78
CA SER A 166 11.31 -15.99 -12.58
C SER A 166 10.45 -17.12 -11.98
N THR A 167 9.25 -16.78 -11.51
CA THR A 167 8.28 -17.70 -10.89
C THR A 167 6.91 -17.63 -11.57
N SER A 168 5.95 -18.44 -11.10
CA SER A 168 4.55 -18.34 -11.54
C SER A 168 3.76 -17.40 -10.63
N ASP A 169 2.74 -16.75 -11.17
CA ASP A 169 1.73 -15.99 -10.43
C ASP A 169 1.08 -16.82 -9.31
N SER A 170 0.86 -18.10 -9.55
CA SER A 170 0.34 -19.08 -8.59
C SER A 170 1.35 -19.43 -7.47
N PHE A 171 2.66 -19.25 -7.68
CA PHE A 171 3.63 -19.29 -6.59
C PHE A 171 3.52 -18.04 -5.72
N VAL A 172 3.44 -16.85 -6.34
CA VAL A 172 3.30 -15.56 -5.64
C VAL A 172 2.02 -15.55 -4.81
N GLY A 173 0.88 -15.93 -5.39
CA GLY A 173 -0.39 -16.03 -4.67
C GLY A 173 -0.35 -17.03 -3.50
N ARG A 174 0.40 -18.14 -3.62
CA ARG A 174 0.62 -19.05 -2.48
C ARG A 174 1.53 -18.46 -1.41
N GLN A 175 2.48 -17.58 -1.75
CA GLN A 175 3.27 -16.88 -0.73
C GLN A 175 2.38 -15.89 0.04
N LEU A 176 1.51 -15.16 -0.67
CA LEU A 176 0.51 -14.27 -0.05
C LEU A 176 -0.38 -15.03 0.94
N LEU A 177 -0.97 -16.16 0.52
CA LEU A 177 -1.80 -17.00 1.40
C LEU A 177 -1.04 -17.58 2.60
N ARG A 178 0.27 -17.81 2.48
CA ARG A 178 1.08 -18.29 3.62
C ARG A 178 1.26 -17.20 4.67
N ALA A 179 1.35 -15.94 4.25
CA ALA A 179 1.47 -14.81 5.15
C ALA A 179 0.23 -14.65 6.05
N GLU A 180 -0.93 -15.21 5.67
CA GLU A 180 -2.13 -15.23 6.50
C GLU A 180 -1.88 -15.78 7.90
N ARG A 181 -1.02 -16.79 8.01
CA ARG A 181 -0.71 -17.43 9.29
C ARG A 181 -0.06 -16.46 10.28
N ASP A 182 0.61 -15.45 9.76
CA ASP A 182 1.35 -14.46 10.53
C ASP A 182 0.43 -13.28 10.94
N PHE A 183 -0.76 -13.16 10.34
CA PHE A 183 -1.74 -12.10 10.59
C PHE A 183 -2.95 -12.62 11.36
N LYS A 184 -2.74 -13.02 12.61
CA LYS A 184 -3.83 -13.32 13.55
C LYS A 184 -4.00 -12.17 14.54
N PRO A 185 -5.23 -11.68 14.78
CA PRO A 185 -5.48 -10.66 15.79
C PRO A 185 -5.05 -11.15 17.17
N ASN A 186 -4.37 -10.29 17.92
CA ASN A 186 -4.10 -10.52 19.33
C ASN A 186 -5.31 -10.03 20.16
N PHE A 187 -6.16 -10.95 20.59
CA PHE A 187 -7.36 -10.63 21.36
C PHE A 187 -7.08 -10.10 22.79
N HIS A 188 -5.83 -10.11 23.23
CA HIS A 188 -5.42 -9.58 24.54
C HIS A 188 -4.96 -8.11 24.48
N TRP A 189 -5.00 -7.48 23.30
CA TRP A 189 -4.46 -6.12 23.13
C TRP A 189 -5.25 -5.30 22.11
N LEU A 190 -5.52 -4.04 22.48
CA LEU A 190 -5.96 -2.98 21.59
C LEU A 190 -5.24 -1.68 21.95
N PRO A 191 -5.00 -0.77 20.99
CA PRO A 191 -4.32 0.50 21.27
C PRO A 191 -5.26 1.51 21.95
N GLU A 192 -4.68 2.57 22.52
CA GLU A 192 -5.46 3.66 23.12
C GLU A 192 -6.27 4.45 22.09
N VAL A 193 -5.78 4.53 20.84
CA VAL A 193 -6.43 5.29 19.76
C VAL A 193 -6.62 4.36 18.56
N ILE A 194 -7.89 4.14 18.19
CA ILE A 194 -8.29 3.31 17.05
C ILE A 194 -8.85 4.20 15.94
N LEU A 195 -8.40 3.97 14.71
CA LEU A 195 -9.01 4.51 13.49
C LEU A 195 -9.94 3.45 12.92
N MET A 196 -11.17 3.82 12.56
CA MET A 196 -12.19 2.92 12.00
C MET A 196 -12.75 3.50 10.69
N ASP A 197 -12.89 2.65 9.67
CA ASP A 197 -13.48 3.02 8.37
C ASP A 197 -14.15 1.82 7.69
N GLU A 198 -14.85 2.09 6.58
CA GLU A 198 -15.47 1.09 5.72
C GLU A 198 -14.88 1.09 4.31
N ILE A 199 -14.55 -0.10 3.80
CA ILE A 199 -14.06 -0.28 2.43
C ILE A 199 -15.03 -1.09 1.60
N LYS A 200 -15.08 -0.80 0.29
CA LYS A 200 -15.81 -1.66 -0.64
C LYS A 200 -15.19 -3.06 -0.69
N SER A 201 -16.03 -4.05 -0.38
CA SER A 201 -15.66 -5.45 -0.40
C SER A 201 -15.42 -5.98 -1.82
N THR A 202 -14.78 -7.15 -1.91
CA THR A 202 -14.74 -7.95 -3.15
C THR A 202 -16.09 -8.64 -3.37
N LYS A 203 -16.34 -9.11 -4.61
CA LYS A 203 -17.59 -9.84 -4.97
C LYS A 203 -17.87 -11.10 -4.12
N THR A 204 -16.87 -11.59 -3.39
CA THR A 204 -16.90 -12.81 -2.58
C THR A 204 -17.13 -12.57 -1.09
N ALA A 205 -17.21 -11.31 -0.64
CA ALA A 205 -17.56 -11.02 0.75
C ALA A 205 -19.06 -11.13 0.99
N THR A 206 -19.47 -11.38 2.24
CA THR A 206 -20.88 -11.46 2.62
C THR A 206 -21.61 -10.12 2.47
N ASP A 207 -20.92 -9.02 2.75
CA ASP A 207 -21.46 -7.68 2.65
C ASP A 207 -20.72 -6.87 1.58
N ALA A 208 -21.41 -5.92 0.94
CA ALA A 208 -20.82 -5.02 -0.06
C ALA A 208 -19.71 -4.11 0.50
N MET A 209 -19.66 -3.97 1.83
CA MET A 209 -18.69 -3.17 2.57
C MET A 209 -18.06 -4.02 3.67
N SER A 210 -16.76 -3.83 3.89
CA SER A 210 -15.96 -4.46 4.93
C SER A 210 -15.54 -3.40 5.94
N PHE A 211 -15.51 -3.76 7.22
CA PHE A 211 -15.07 -2.89 8.29
C PHE A 211 -13.57 -3.09 8.53
N GLU A 212 -12.82 -2.01 8.71
CA GLU A 212 -11.40 -2.09 9.03
C GLU A 212 -11.04 -1.15 10.15
N PHE A 213 -10.01 -1.53 10.91
CA PHE A 213 -9.51 -0.71 12.00
C PHE A 213 -8.00 -0.82 12.19
N MET A 214 -7.42 0.28 12.63
CA MET A 214 -5.97 0.52 12.65
C MET A 214 -5.56 1.20 13.96
N ASP A 215 -4.34 0.92 14.42
CA ASP A 215 -3.70 1.69 15.49
C ASP A 215 -3.26 3.06 14.98
N ALA A 216 -3.80 4.14 15.55
CA ALA A 216 -3.49 5.49 15.11
C ALA A 216 -2.04 5.93 15.36
N LYS A 217 -1.32 5.28 16.29
CA LYS A 217 0.08 5.64 16.62
C LYS A 217 1.07 4.92 15.73
N THR A 218 0.91 3.61 15.58
CA THR A 218 1.83 2.81 14.75
C THR A 218 1.42 2.77 13.29
N HIS A 219 0.20 3.23 12.96
CA HIS A 219 -0.47 3.11 11.67
C HIS A 219 -0.64 1.65 11.21
N LYS A 220 -0.44 0.68 12.10
CA LYS A 220 -0.59 -0.73 11.77
C LYS A 220 -2.07 -1.08 11.76
N LEU A 221 -2.51 -1.60 10.62
CA LEU A 221 -3.80 -2.24 10.50
C LEU A 221 -3.91 -3.41 11.49
N ILE A 222 -4.99 -3.44 12.25
CA ILE A 222 -5.25 -4.47 13.27
C ILE A 222 -6.07 -5.60 12.67
N ASP A 223 -7.19 -5.31 12.00
CA ASP A 223 -7.97 -6.31 11.27
C ASP A 223 -8.89 -5.69 10.19
N ILE A 224 -9.36 -6.56 9.29
CA ILE A 224 -10.41 -6.27 8.29
C ILE A 224 -11.46 -7.36 8.34
N LEU A 225 -12.69 -6.94 8.58
CA LEU A 225 -13.85 -7.80 8.76
C LEU A 225 -14.73 -7.73 7.51
N PRO A 226 -15.18 -8.86 6.95
CA PRO A 226 -16.01 -8.89 5.72
C PRO A 226 -17.47 -8.45 5.97
N PHE A 227 -17.69 -7.72 7.06
CA PHE A 227 -18.98 -7.30 7.57
C PHE A 227 -18.86 -6.02 8.38
N ARG A 228 -19.98 -5.30 8.47
CA ARG A 228 -20.07 -4.02 9.19
C ARG A 228 -21.32 -3.88 10.06
N THR A 229 -22.16 -4.91 10.13
CA THR A 229 -23.37 -4.84 10.95
C THR A 229 -23.00 -4.83 12.44
N ILE A 230 -23.64 -3.94 13.21
CA ILE A 230 -23.34 -3.74 14.65
C ILE A 230 -23.31 -5.07 15.40
N GLN A 231 -24.31 -5.93 15.22
CA GLN A 231 -24.40 -7.23 15.90
C GLN A 231 -23.17 -8.12 15.66
N ARG A 232 -22.64 -8.13 14.43
CA ARG A 232 -21.44 -8.92 14.08
C ARG A 232 -20.17 -8.27 14.62
N LEU A 233 -20.09 -6.93 14.58
CA LEU A 233 -18.98 -6.18 15.17
C LEU A 233 -18.92 -6.37 16.69
N GLU A 234 -20.06 -6.28 17.39
CA GLU A 234 -20.14 -6.56 18.83
C GLU A 234 -19.65 -7.97 19.16
N LYS A 235 -20.14 -8.98 18.42
CA LYS A 235 -19.71 -10.37 18.61
C LYS A 235 -18.21 -10.53 18.38
N TYR A 236 -17.65 -9.85 17.38
CA TYR A 236 -16.23 -9.88 17.10
C TYR A 236 -15.42 -9.21 18.22
N PHE A 237 -15.77 -7.99 18.62
CA PHE A 237 -15.03 -7.26 19.64
C PHE A 237 -15.17 -7.85 21.04
N LYS A 238 -16.28 -8.53 21.37
CA LYS A 238 -16.44 -9.28 22.64
C LYS A 238 -15.47 -10.44 22.81
N ARG A 239 -14.73 -10.82 21.76
CA ARG A 239 -13.62 -11.78 21.86
C ARG A 239 -12.37 -11.18 22.48
N TYR A 240 -12.23 -9.84 22.45
CA TYR A 240 -11.14 -9.16 23.13
C TYR A 240 -11.37 -9.13 24.63
N ASP A 241 -10.28 -9.28 25.39
CA ASP A 241 -10.30 -9.15 26.84
C ASP A 241 -10.91 -7.81 27.25
N GLN A 242 -11.60 -7.81 28.39
CA GLN A 242 -12.20 -6.59 28.92
C GLN A 242 -11.16 -5.49 29.14
N ALA A 243 -10.00 -5.82 29.70
CA ALA A 243 -8.89 -4.87 29.90
C ALA A 243 -8.40 -4.27 28.56
N ALA A 244 -8.35 -5.06 27.49
CA ALA A 244 -7.96 -4.57 26.18
C ALA A 244 -9.00 -3.58 25.62
N ARG A 245 -10.29 -3.85 25.81
CA ARG A 245 -11.38 -2.96 25.38
C ARG A 245 -11.44 -1.67 26.20
N GLU A 246 -11.21 -1.74 27.50
CA GLU A 246 -11.15 -0.59 28.41
C GLU A 246 -9.92 0.30 28.18
N ASN A 247 -8.86 -0.25 27.59
CA ASN A 247 -7.66 0.50 27.21
C ASN A 247 -7.91 1.50 26.07
N VAL A 248 -8.95 1.29 25.25
CA VAL A 248 -9.29 2.18 24.14
C VAL A 248 -9.88 3.49 24.71
N LYS A 249 -9.25 4.61 24.38
CA LYS A 249 -9.62 5.96 24.86
C LYS A 249 -10.21 6.84 23.76
N ILE A 250 -9.81 6.64 22.50
CA ILE A 250 -10.26 7.46 21.37
C ILE A 250 -10.56 6.54 20.19
N ILE A 251 -11.72 6.75 19.57
CA ILE A 251 -12.10 6.14 18.30
C ILE A 251 -12.33 7.24 17.29
N VAL A 252 -11.58 7.21 16.20
CA VAL A 252 -11.78 8.11 15.06
C VAL A 252 -12.57 7.37 13.99
N THR A 253 -13.67 7.97 13.53
CA THR A 253 -14.53 7.34 12.53
C THR A 253 -15.30 8.40 11.72
N ASP A 254 -16.05 7.95 10.72
CA ASP A 254 -16.94 8.81 9.95
C ASP A 254 -18.25 9.09 10.71
N MET A 255 -19.14 9.90 10.13
CA MET A 255 -20.43 10.25 10.75
C MET A 255 -21.48 9.14 10.60
N ASN A 256 -21.08 7.87 10.65
CA ASN A 256 -22.05 6.77 10.65
C ASN A 256 -22.64 6.62 12.07
N TYR A 257 -23.90 7.07 12.21
CA TYR A 257 -24.72 7.05 13.43
C TYR A 257 -24.80 5.68 14.14
N THR A 258 -24.45 4.59 13.47
CA THR A 258 -24.46 3.26 14.07
C THR A 258 -23.26 2.98 14.98
N TYR A 259 -22.10 3.59 14.75
CA TYR A 259 -20.88 3.32 15.54
C TYR A 259 -20.87 3.90 16.96
N PRO A 260 -21.41 5.11 17.23
CA PRO A 260 -21.48 5.62 18.61
C PRO A 260 -22.19 4.68 19.59
N LYS A 261 -23.20 3.93 19.11
CA LYS A 261 -23.88 2.89 19.90
C LYS A 261 -22.97 1.70 20.23
N LEU A 262 -22.15 1.30 19.25
CA LEU A 262 -21.14 0.25 19.42
C LEU A 262 -20.10 0.67 20.46
N THR A 263 -19.65 1.93 20.40
CA THR A 263 -18.59 2.46 21.28
C THR A 263 -18.98 2.35 22.75
N ARG A 264 -20.17 2.81 23.13
CA ARG A 264 -20.61 2.80 24.54
C ARG A 264 -20.68 1.39 25.13
N THR A 265 -21.05 0.40 24.32
CA THR A 265 -21.20 -0.99 24.78
C THR A 265 -19.88 -1.76 24.81
N ILE A 266 -19.02 -1.52 23.81
CA ILE A 266 -17.80 -2.30 23.61
C ILE A 266 -16.57 -1.63 24.23
N PHE A 267 -16.46 -0.31 24.10
CA PHE A 267 -15.32 0.52 24.48
C PHE A 267 -15.76 1.60 25.48
N PRO A 268 -16.03 1.22 26.74
CA PRO A 268 -16.70 2.10 27.71
C PRO A 268 -15.93 3.40 28.03
N ASN A 269 -14.61 3.40 27.90
CA ASN A 269 -13.75 4.55 28.19
C ASN A 269 -13.44 5.40 26.96
N ALA A 270 -13.97 5.04 25.78
CA ALA A 270 -13.60 5.68 24.53
C ALA A 270 -14.54 6.85 24.19
N ILE A 271 -13.95 7.99 23.83
CA ILE A 271 -14.67 9.06 23.14
C ILE A 271 -14.64 8.82 21.62
N VAL A 272 -15.71 9.26 20.94
CA VAL A 272 -15.79 9.21 19.48
C VAL A 272 -15.39 10.57 18.92
N VAL A 273 -14.48 10.56 17.96
CA VAL A 273 -14.00 11.72 17.20
C VAL A 273 -14.43 11.56 15.76
N VAL A 274 -15.15 12.55 15.22
CA VAL A 274 -15.50 12.57 13.80
C VAL A 274 -14.30 13.02 12.98
N ASP A 275 -13.99 12.29 11.90
CA ASP A 275 -12.97 12.74 10.96
C ASP A 275 -13.44 13.99 10.18
N LYS A 276 -12.65 15.07 10.33
CA LYS A 276 -12.88 16.39 9.72
C LYS A 276 -13.06 16.34 8.20
N PHE A 277 -12.44 15.39 7.51
CA PHE A 277 -12.60 15.24 6.06
C PHE A 277 -14.07 14.98 5.69
N HIS A 278 -14.77 14.15 6.46
CA HIS A 278 -16.17 13.83 6.22
C HIS A 278 -17.09 15.03 6.47
N ILE A 279 -16.77 15.87 7.48
CA ILE A 279 -17.49 17.12 7.75
C ILE A 279 -17.35 18.09 6.56
N VAL A 280 -16.10 18.36 6.14
CA VAL A 280 -15.81 19.25 5.01
C VAL A 280 -16.42 18.73 3.70
N ASN A 281 -16.35 17.43 3.45
CA ASN A 281 -16.94 16.80 2.27
C ASN A 281 -18.48 16.90 2.27
N ALA A 282 -19.14 16.71 3.41
CA ALA A 282 -20.58 16.89 3.53
C ALA A 282 -21.01 18.33 3.19
N LEU A 283 -20.33 19.32 3.79
CA LEU A 283 -20.57 20.75 3.52
C LEU A 283 -20.34 21.10 2.04
N ASN A 284 -19.23 20.65 1.46
CA ASN A 284 -18.92 20.88 0.04
C ASN A 284 -19.95 20.23 -0.90
N ARG A 285 -20.46 19.04 -0.56
CA ARG A 285 -21.52 18.38 -1.34
C ARG A 285 -22.82 19.17 -1.27
N ALA A 286 -23.19 19.66 -0.09
CA ALA A 286 -24.38 20.49 0.09
C ALA A 286 -24.32 21.75 -0.76
N PHE A 287 -23.22 22.51 -0.65
CA PHE A 287 -22.99 23.71 -1.45
C PHE A 287 -23.01 23.42 -2.96
N ASN A 288 -22.37 22.32 -3.39
CA ASN A 288 -22.40 21.93 -4.81
C ASN A 288 -23.82 21.59 -5.30
N LYS A 289 -24.65 20.94 -4.48
CA LYS A 289 -26.05 20.68 -4.84
C LYS A 289 -26.82 22.00 -5.02
N THR A 290 -26.66 22.94 -4.08
CA THR A 290 -27.24 24.28 -4.17
C THR A 290 -26.79 25.01 -5.43
N ARG A 291 -25.47 25.04 -5.70
CA ARG A 291 -24.91 25.62 -6.93
C ARG A 291 -25.50 24.99 -8.19
N VAL A 292 -25.61 23.65 -8.26
CA VAL A 292 -26.20 22.96 -9.42
C VAL A 292 -27.68 23.31 -9.59
N ARG A 293 -28.43 23.37 -8.48
CA ARG A 293 -29.85 23.74 -8.49
C ARG A 293 -30.04 25.16 -9.05
N ILE A 294 -29.29 26.13 -8.55
CA ILE A 294 -29.34 27.53 -8.98
C ILE A 294 -28.88 27.65 -10.44
N MET A 295 -27.76 27.02 -10.80
CA MET A 295 -27.25 26.97 -12.17
C MET A 295 -28.31 26.46 -13.16
N LYS A 296 -29.08 25.43 -12.80
CA LYS A 296 -30.13 24.88 -13.67
C LYS A 296 -31.34 25.80 -13.89
N LYS A 297 -31.53 26.84 -13.07
CA LYS A 297 -32.56 27.88 -13.30
C LYS A 297 -32.16 28.87 -14.40
N ILE A 298 -30.87 28.94 -14.73
CA ILE A 298 -30.32 29.86 -15.72
C ILE A 298 -30.29 29.18 -17.09
N ALA A 299 -30.59 29.92 -18.17
CA ALA A 299 -30.54 29.42 -19.54
C ALA A 299 -29.14 28.82 -19.87
N PRO A 300 -29.06 27.59 -20.43
CA PRO A 300 -27.76 26.94 -20.73
C PRO A 300 -26.86 27.71 -21.71
N SER A 301 -27.45 28.57 -22.54
CA SER A 301 -26.75 29.43 -23.50
C SER A 301 -26.02 30.61 -22.84
N SER A 302 -26.48 31.05 -21.66
CA SER A 302 -25.98 32.22 -20.93
C SER A 302 -24.51 32.08 -20.52
N ARG A 303 -23.85 33.22 -20.30
CA ARG A 303 -22.45 33.26 -19.85
C ARG A 303 -22.35 32.81 -18.39
N GLU A 304 -23.35 33.18 -17.59
CA GLU A 304 -23.52 32.90 -16.17
C GLU A 304 -23.61 31.41 -15.91
N PHE A 305 -24.48 30.68 -16.64
CA PHE A 305 -24.58 29.23 -16.57
C PHE A 305 -23.23 28.55 -16.83
N LYS A 306 -22.57 28.95 -17.93
CA LYS A 306 -21.29 28.37 -18.35
C LYS A 306 -20.17 28.71 -17.37
N ALA A 307 -20.18 29.89 -16.77
CA ALA A 307 -19.24 30.30 -15.74
C ALA A 307 -19.42 29.48 -14.44
N LEU A 308 -20.65 29.34 -13.95
CA LEU A 308 -20.98 28.49 -12.78
C LEU A 308 -20.60 27.02 -13.00
N LYS A 309 -20.71 26.52 -14.24
CA LYS A 309 -20.32 25.15 -14.59
C LYS A 309 -18.81 24.98 -14.72
N ARG A 310 -18.10 25.95 -15.29
CA ARG A 310 -16.65 25.84 -15.55
C ARG A 310 -15.80 26.14 -14.32
N TYR A 311 -16.17 27.13 -13.53
CA TYR A 311 -15.36 27.64 -12.42
C TYR A 311 -15.82 27.15 -11.04
N TRP A 312 -16.69 26.14 -10.98
CA TRP A 312 -17.24 25.62 -9.72
C TRP A 312 -16.18 25.26 -8.67
N LYS A 313 -14.98 24.82 -9.09
CA LYS A 313 -13.89 24.48 -8.16
C LYS A 313 -13.38 25.69 -7.38
N LEU A 314 -13.43 26.90 -7.95
CA LEU A 314 -13.02 28.12 -7.24
C LEU A 314 -13.93 28.40 -6.06
N LEU A 315 -15.22 28.08 -6.18
CA LEU A 315 -16.20 28.23 -5.10
C LEU A 315 -15.99 27.24 -3.94
N LEU A 316 -15.07 26.28 -4.07
CA LEU A 316 -14.71 25.32 -3.01
C LEU A 316 -13.32 25.58 -2.43
N VAL A 317 -12.57 26.53 -3.01
CA VAL A 317 -11.31 26.98 -2.43
C VAL A 317 -11.65 27.84 -1.21
N PRO A 318 -11.03 27.60 -0.04
CA PRO A 318 -11.21 28.46 1.12
C PRO A 318 -10.99 29.92 0.75
N HIS A 319 -11.86 30.82 1.21
CA HIS A 319 -11.82 32.24 0.82
C HIS A 319 -10.43 32.88 0.98
N GLU A 320 -9.73 32.55 2.07
CA GLU A 320 -8.36 33.02 2.38
C GLU A 320 -7.29 32.58 1.37
N GLN A 321 -7.55 31.51 0.60
CA GLN A 321 -6.62 30.95 -0.38
C GLN A 321 -6.93 31.40 -1.81
N LEU A 322 -7.96 32.21 -2.01
CA LEU A 322 -8.30 32.73 -3.33
C LEU A 322 -7.27 33.77 -3.76
N ASP A 323 -6.70 33.56 -4.94
CA ASP A 323 -5.77 34.49 -5.57
C ASP A 323 -6.49 35.80 -5.92
N PHE A 324 -6.02 36.89 -5.31
CA PHE A 324 -6.47 38.26 -5.52
C PHE A 324 -5.39 39.15 -6.17
N GLU A 325 -4.20 38.63 -6.44
CA GLU A 325 -3.08 39.40 -6.99
C GLU A 325 -2.90 39.15 -8.49
N ARG A 326 -3.08 37.90 -8.93
CA ARG A 326 -2.81 37.54 -10.33
C ARG A 326 -4.05 37.68 -11.19
N PHE A 327 -4.02 38.71 -12.01
CA PHE A 327 -4.98 38.90 -13.09
C PHE A 327 -4.70 37.90 -14.22
N ARG A 328 -5.74 37.23 -14.71
CA ARG A 328 -5.65 36.39 -15.92
C ARG A 328 -6.91 36.51 -16.76
N LYS A 329 -6.79 36.13 -18.05
CA LYS A 329 -7.94 36.06 -18.96
C LYS A 329 -8.74 34.77 -18.70
N TRP A 330 -10.05 34.90 -18.53
CA TRP A 330 -10.95 33.78 -18.28
C TRP A 330 -12.04 33.72 -19.34
N THR A 331 -12.37 32.52 -19.84
CA THR A 331 -13.20 32.34 -21.05
C THR A 331 -14.57 33.01 -21.01
N TYR A 332 -15.18 33.19 -19.84
CA TYR A 332 -16.54 33.78 -19.72
C TYR A 332 -16.54 35.17 -19.10
N PHE A 333 -15.36 35.77 -18.89
CA PHE A 333 -15.21 37.14 -18.41
C PHE A 333 -14.51 37.97 -19.50
N PRO A 334 -15.04 39.15 -19.89
CA PRO A 334 -14.50 39.90 -21.02
C PRO A 334 -13.15 40.56 -20.71
N TYR A 335 -12.83 40.72 -19.43
CA TYR A 335 -11.67 41.46 -18.93
C TYR A 335 -10.77 40.55 -18.10
N TRP A 336 -9.56 41.04 -17.83
CA TRP A 336 -8.65 40.40 -16.89
C TRP A 336 -9.23 40.52 -15.49
N VAL A 337 -9.39 39.39 -14.81
CA VAL A 337 -9.97 39.33 -13.46
C VAL A 337 -9.22 38.31 -12.62
N THR A 338 -9.22 38.52 -11.31
CA THR A 338 -8.60 37.60 -10.34
C THR A 338 -9.51 36.41 -10.07
N ALA A 339 -9.04 35.41 -9.32
CA ALA A 339 -9.89 34.30 -8.91
C ALA A 339 -10.97 34.76 -7.91
N LYS A 340 -10.62 35.70 -7.02
CA LYS A 340 -11.55 36.34 -6.08
C LYS A 340 -12.68 37.07 -6.81
N ASP A 341 -12.37 37.88 -7.82
CA ASP A 341 -13.38 38.60 -8.62
C ASP A 341 -14.38 37.66 -9.29
N ILE A 342 -13.92 36.49 -9.75
CA ILE A 342 -14.80 35.48 -10.33
C ILE A 342 -15.73 34.93 -9.28
N VAL A 343 -15.21 34.55 -8.11
CA VAL A 343 -16.04 34.05 -7.01
C VAL A 343 -17.09 35.09 -6.65
N ASP A 344 -16.70 36.34 -6.41
CA ASP A 344 -17.64 37.42 -6.05
C ASP A 344 -18.72 37.63 -7.12
N ARG A 345 -18.34 37.64 -8.41
CA ARG A 345 -19.32 37.75 -9.51
C ARG A 345 -20.28 36.56 -9.58
N LEU A 346 -19.80 35.34 -9.32
CA LEU A 346 -20.64 34.14 -9.33
C LEU A 346 -21.59 34.11 -8.13
N LEU A 347 -21.14 34.55 -6.96
CA LEU A 347 -21.97 34.63 -5.76
C LEU A 347 -23.05 35.72 -5.90
N ASN A 348 -22.76 36.83 -6.59
CA ASN A 348 -23.74 37.88 -6.87
C ASN A 348 -24.86 37.47 -7.84
N LEU A 349 -24.79 36.28 -8.46
CA LEU A 349 -25.86 35.77 -9.32
C LEU A 349 -27.10 35.36 -8.53
N ASP A 350 -26.95 34.97 -7.26
CA ASP A 350 -28.05 34.49 -6.45
C ASP A 350 -27.75 34.69 -4.94
N PRO A 351 -28.62 35.36 -4.17
CA PRO A 351 -28.37 35.66 -2.76
C PRO A 351 -28.31 34.40 -1.89
N VAL A 352 -29.04 33.33 -2.24
CA VAL A 352 -28.99 32.06 -1.52
C VAL A 352 -27.64 31.38 -1.75
N LEU A 353 -27.09 31.44 -2.97
CA LEU A 353 -25.75 30.93 -3.26
C LEU A 353 -24.69 31.64 -2.41
N LYS A 354 -24.75 32.97 -2.34
CA LYS A 354 -23.84 33.81 -1.55
C LYS A 354 -23.92 33.45 -0.07
N GLN A 355 -25.12 33.45 0.51
CA GLN A 355 -25.29 33.11 1.92
C GLN A 355 -24.83 31.69 2.24
N THR A 356 -25.09 30.73 1.34
CA THR A 356 -24.62 29.34 1.51
C THR A 356 -23.09 29.25 1.46
N TYR A 357 -22.43 30.05 0.60
CA TYR A 357 -20.97 30.14 0.54
C TYR A 357 -20.38 30.74 1.82
N ASP A 358 -21.01 31.77 2.38
CA ASP A 358 -20.54 32.42 3.60
C ASP A 358 -20.61 31.46 4.80
N VAL A 359 -21.71 30.73 4.94
CA VAL A 359 -21.85 29.67 5.96
C VAL A 359 -20.81 28.56 5.77
N LEU A 360 -20.60 28.10 4.53
CA LEU A 360 -19.58 27.09 4.21
C LEU A 360 -18.18 27.55 4.65
N ASN A 361 -17.78 28.76 4.30
CA ASN A 361 -16.44 29.28 4.62
C ASN A 361 -16.27 29.52 6.12
N LYS A 362 -17.29 30.03 6.83
CA LYS A 362 -17.23 30.17 8.30
C LYS A 362 -16.96 28.82 8.98
N LEU A 363 -17.70 27.78 8.60
CA LEU A 363 -17.52 26.43 9.15
C LEU A 363 -16.15 25.83 8.81
N GLN A 364 -15.70 25.96 7.56
CA GLN A 364 -14.39 25.45 7.15
C GLN A 364 -13.24 26.17 7.86
N THR A 365 -13.34 27.49 8.03
CA THR A 365 -12.35 28.31 8.73
C THR A 365 -12.30 27.91 10.20
N ALA A 366 -13.46 27.79 10.85
CA ALA A 366 -13.56 27.32 12.23
C ALA A 366 -12.92 25.93 12.42
N LEU A 367 -13.20 24.97 11.51
CA LEU A 367 -12.57 23.64 11.53
C LEU A 367 -11.05 23.69 11.34
N LYS A 368 -10.56 24.55 10.44
CA LYS A 368 -9.12 24.71 10.17
C LYS A 368 -8.38 25.28 11.37
N HIS A 369 -8.97 26.26 12.04
CA HIS A 369 -8.37 26.95 13.19
C HIS A 369 -8.72 26.32 14.54
N LYS A 370 -9.45 25.20 14.54
CA LYS A 370 -9.94 24.52 15.76
C LYS A 370 -10.73 25.47 16.68
N ASP A 371 -11.53 26.34 16.07
CA ASP A 371 -12.35 27.30 16.78
C ASP A 371 -13.79 26.80 16.95
N TRP A 372 -14.04 26.14 18.07
CA TRP A 372 -15.37 25.59 18.38
C TRP A 372 -16.45 26.67 18.51
N ASN A 373 -16.11 27.82 19.10
CA ASN A 373 -17.07 28.88 19.35
C ASN A 373 -17.59 29.45 18.02
N ASN A 374 -16.69 29.72 17.08
CA ASN A 374 -17.08 30.17 15.75
C ASN A 374 -17.78 29.08 14.92
N TYR A 375 -17.42 27.80 15.12
CA TYR A 375 -18.14 26.70 14.50
C TYR A 375 -19.60 26.65 14.98
N ASN A 376 -19.83 26.72 16.29
CA ASN A 376 -21.15 26.68 16.88
C ASN A 376 -21.97 27.94 16.54
N ALA A 377 -21.33 29.12 16.48
CA ALA A 377 -21.95 30.38 16.09
C ALA A 377 -22.48 30.36 14.64
N ALA A 378 -21.85 29.61 13.74
CA ALA A 378 -22.25 29.52 12.34
C ALA A 378 -23.64 28.89 12.15
N PHE A 379 -24.13 28.10 13.11
CA PHE A 379 -25.47 27.50 13.06
C PHE A 379 -26.61 28.49 13.33
N TRP A 380 -26.31 29.65 13.92
CA TRP A 380 -27.31 30.70 14.19
C TRP A 380 -27.50 31.65 13.01
N ASN A 381 -26.51 31.77 12.12
CA ASN A 381 -26.52 32.68 10.97
C ASN A 381 -26.94 31.98 9.66
N THR A 382 -27.99 31.16 9.72
CA THR A 382 -28.43 30.32 8.58
C THR A 382 -29.64 30.87 7.83
N GLU A 383 -30.15 32.05 8.20
CA GLU A 383 -31.22 32.71 7.47
C GLU A 383 -30.77 32.99 6.02
N GLY A 384 -31.64 32.73 5.04
CA GLY A 384 -31.31 32.83 3.61
C GLY A 384 -30.40 31.71 3.06
N CYS A 385 -30.02 30.72 3.88
CA CYS A 385 -29.23 29.57 3.45
C CYS A 385 -30.08 28.55 2.67
N SER A 386 -29.44 27.74 1.84
CA SER A 386 -30.15 26.73 1.05
C SER A 386 -30.67 25.56 1.88
N GLU A 387 -31.78 24.98 1.45
CA GLU A 387 -32.33 23.74 2.04
C GLU A 387 -31.32 22.59 2.09
N GLU A 388 -30.45 22.44 1.06
CA GLU A 388 -29.45 21.38 1.05
C GLU A 388 -28.39 21.58 2.14
N MET A 389 -27.99 22.82 2.38
CA MET A 389 -27.08 23.17 3.46
C MET A 389 -27.76 23.00 4.81
N LEU A 390 -28.98 23.53 5.00
CA LEU A 390 -29.75 23.37 6.24
C LEU A 390 -29.94 21.90 6.61
N SER A 391 -30.26 21.03 5.65
CA SER A 391 -30.35 19.58 5.87
C SER A 391 -29.02 18.98 6.34
N THR A 392 -27.90 19.45 5.77
CA THR A 392 -26.56 19.00 6.18
C THR A 392 -26.21 19.51 7.58
N LEU A 393 -26.54 20.76 7.91
CA LEU A 393 -26.33 21.32 9.24
C LEU A 393 -27.14 20.57 10.31
N LYS A 394 -28.40 20.20 10.03
CA LYS A 394 -29.19 19.35 10.93
C LYS A 394 -28.52 18.00 11.19
N MET A 395 -27.95 17.38 10.15
CA MET A 395 -27.17 16.15 10.32
C MET A 395 -25.92 16.39 11.17
N LEU A 396 -25.17 17.46 10.95
CA LEU A 396 -24.01 17.80 11.79
C LEU A 396 -24.41 18.07 13.26
N GLN A 397 -25.57 18.69 13.50
CA GLN A 397 -26.11 18.88 14.85
C GLN A 397 -26.42 17.55 15.55
N THR A 398 -26.84 16.52 14.83
CA THR A 398 -27.03 15.18 15.45
C THR A 398 -25.73 14.51 15.90
N HIS A 399 -24.58 15.01 15.46
CA HIS A 399 -23.24 14.55 15.82
C HIS A 399 -22.43 15.61 16.59
N HIS A 400 -23.12 16.55 17.25
CA HIS A 400 -22.49 17.73 17.84
C HIS A 400 -21.40 17.39 18.87
N ASP A 401 -21.68 16.45 19.77
CA ASP A 401 -20.75 16.00 20.80
C ASP A 401 -19.51 15.32 20.19
N GLU A 402 -19.70 14.44 19.21
CA GLU A 402 -18.57 13.75 18.56
C GLU A 402 -17.74 14.70 17.69
N ILE A 403 -18.37 15.70 17.09
CA ILE A 403 -17.68 16.75 16.33
C ILE A 403 -16.91 17.68 17.26
N HIS A 404 -17.44 18.00 18.45
CA HIS A 404 -16.72 18.81 19.45
C HIS A 404 -15.37 18.17 19.81
N ASN A 405 -15.33 16.85 19.94
CA ASN A 405 -14.08 16.11 20.19
C ASN A 405 -13.04 16.28 19.07
N THR A 406 -13.46 16.54 17.82
CA THR A 406 -12.56 16.83 16.69
C THR A 406 -11.78 18.15 16.88
N PHE A 407 -12.35 19.13 17.58
CA PHE A 407 -11.67 20.40 17.86
C PHE A 407 -10.61 20.25 18.96
N SER A 408 -10.86 19.35 19.91
CA SER A 408 -9.96 19.09 21.05
C SER A 408 -8.83 18.11 20.73
N THR A 409 -9.00 17.25 19.72
CA THR A 409 -8.04 16.20 19.38
C THR A 409 -7.19 16.54 18.15
N GLN A 410 -6.09 15.82 17.95
CA GLN A 410 -5.24 15.92 16.75
C GLN A 410 -5.39 14.72 15.80
N HIS A 411 -6.14 13.70 16.20
CA HIS A 411 -6.27 12.47 15.45
C HIS A 411 -7.23 12.62 14.25
N SER A 412 -6.92 11.93 13.16
CA SER A 412 -7.77 11.85 11.97
C SER A 412 -7.65 10.47 11.33
N ASN A 413 -8.61 10.12 10.48
CA ASN A 413 -8.56 8.88 9.68
C ASN A 413 -7.57 8.94 8.51
N GLY A 414 -6.77 10.01 8.39
CA GLY A 414 -5.82 10.21 7.29
C GLY A 414 -4.85 9.03 7.05
N PRO A 415 -4.25 8.41 8.07
CA PRO A 415 -3.39 7.23 7.88
C PRO A 415 -4.13 6.06 7.22
N LEU A 416 -5.36 5.81 7.65
CA LEU A 416 -6.22 4.74 7.16
C LEU A 416 -6.68 5.05 5.72
N GLU A 417 -7.05 6.31 5.43
CA GLU A 417 -7.34 6.76 4.06
C GLU A 417 -6.12 6.61 3.13
N GLY A 418 -4.92 6.91 3.64
CA GLY A 418 -3.66 6.72 2.94
C GLY A 418 -3.42 5.26 2.57
N LEU A 419 -3.64 4.32 3.50
CA LEU A 419 -3.59 2.89 3.24
C LEU A 419 -4.61 2.49 2.16
N ASN A 420 -5.86 2.97 2.30
CA ASN A 420 -6.94 2.73 1.34
C ASN A 420 -6.62 3.20 -0.07
N ASN A 421 -6.04 4.40 -0.22
CA ASN A 421 -5.69 4.95 -1.51
C ASN A 421 -4.57 4.16 -2.20
N LYS A 422 -3.60 3.68 -1.42
CA LYS A 422 -2.54 2.80 -1.94
C LYS A 422 -3.10 1.46 -2.39
N ILE A 423 -4.01 0.86 -1.62
CA ILE A 423 -4.62 -0.42 -2.01
C ILE A 423 -5.56 -0.27 -3.19
N LYS A 424 -6.26 0.86 -3.33
CA LYS A 424 -6.97 1.19 -4.56
C LYS A 424 -6.01 1.27 -5.77
N ALA A 425 -4.78 1.74 -5.59
CA ALA A 425 -3.77 1.73 -6.65
C ALA A 425 -3.32 0.30 -7.01
N ILE A 426 -3.05 -0.55 -6.02
CA ILE A 426 -2.72 -1.97 -6.24
C ILE A 426 -3.88 -2.68 -6.96
N LYS A 427 -5.11 -2.51 -6.48
CA LYS A 427 -6.33 -3.03 -7.12
C LYS A 427 -6.40 -2.64 -8.59
N ARG A 428 -6.08 -1.39 -8.93
CA ARG A 428 -6.06 -0.90 -10.32
C ARG A 428 -4.94 -1.56 -11.14
N ALA A 429 -3.74 -1.70 -10.59
CA ALA A 429 -2.61 -2.36 -11.25
C ALA A 429 -2.81 -3.87 -11.44
N GLY A 430 -3.50 -4.53 -10.50
CA GLY A 430 -3.76 -5.97 -10.48
C GLY A 430 -5.05 -6.41 -11.18
N PHE A 431 -5.81 -5.49 -11.80
CA PHE A 431 -7.14 -5.76 -12.39
C PHE A 431 -8.17 -6.34 -11.39
N GLY A 432 -8.04 -5.97 -10.11
CA GLY A 432 -8.93 -6.35 -9.01
C GLY A 432 -8.60 -7.68 -8.34
N TYR A 433 -9.19 -7.91 -7.15
CA TYR A 433 -9.07 -9.16 -6.40
C TYR A 433 -10.37 -9.97 -6.46
N ARG A 434 -10.23 -11.28 -6.62
CA ARG A 434 -11.36 -12.21 -6.67
C ARG A 434 -11.83 -12.64 -5.28
N SER A 435 -10.94 -12.70 -4.28
CA SER A 435 -11.24 -13.17 -2.93
C SER A 435 -11.05 -12.08 -1.88
N PHE A 436 -11.91 -12.05 -0.84
CA PHE A 436 -11.76 -11.15 0.31
C PHE A 436 -10.48 -11.46 1.09
N LEU A 437 -10.13 -12.74 1.23
CA LEU A 437 -8.91 -13.16 1.90
C LEU A 437 -7.66 -12.59 1.21
N SER A 438 -7.57 -12.68 -0.12
CA SER A 438 -6.46 -12.09 -0.87
C SER A 438 -6.40 -10.57 -0.71
N LEU A 439 -7.56 -9.91 -0.59
CA LEU A 439 -7.60 -8.49 -0.31
C LEU A 439 -7.06 -8.19 1.08
N GLY A 440 -7.57 -8.84 2.12
CA GLY A 440 -7.13 -8.65 3.49
C GLY A 440 -5.63 -8.90 3.67
N LEU A 441 -5.10 -9.94 3.02
CA LEU A 441 -3.67 -10.23 3.05
C LEU A 441 -2.82 -9.12 2.44
N GLU A 442 -3.29 -8.49 1.36
CA GLU A 442 -2.57 -7.36 0.78
C GLU A 442 -2.54 -6.15 1.71
N TYR A 443 -3.65 -5.90 2.40
CA TYR A 443 -3.74 -4.87 3.43
C TYR A 443 -2.71 -5.11 4.55
N PHE A 444 -2.61 -6.35 5.02
CA PHE A 444 -1.68 -6.74 6.06
C PHE A 444 -0.21 -6.73 5.61
N THR A 445 0.12 -7.25 4.43
CA THR A 445 1.48 -7.18 3.87
C THR A 445 1.92 -5.73 3.71
N PHE A 446 1.03 -4.86 3.22
CA PHE A 446 1.34 -3.45 3.05
C PHE A 446 1.57 -2.74 4.39
N SER A 447 0.67 -2.95 5.35
CA SER A 447 0.79 -2.46 6.73
C SER A 447 2.12 -2.88 7.36
N ALA A 448 2.51 -4.15 7.23
CA ALA A 448 3.71 -4.69 7.86
C ALA A 448 5.03 -4.18 7.26
N TYR A 449 5.08 -3.93 5.94
CA TYR A 449 6.32 -3.62 5.22
C TYR A 449 6.56 -2.13 4.98
N ILE A 450 5.51 -1.31 4.87
CA ILE A 450 5.66 0.12 4.55
C ILE A 450 5.89 0.95 5.83
N LEU A 451 5.32 0.55 6.97
CA LEU A 451 5.48 1.27 8.25
C LEU A 451 6.87 1.08 8.90
N LYS A 452 7.76 0.33 8.23
CA LYS A 452 9.17 0.20 8.59
C LYS A 452 10.09 1.11 7.77
N LYS A 453 9.57 1.81 6.75
CA LYS A 453 10.37 2.79 6.00
C LYS A 453 10.14 4.18 6.62
N PRO A 454 11.21 4.88 7.01
CA PRO A 454 11.14 6.20 7.67
C PRO A 454 10.49 7.26 6.79
#